data_AF-A0A6N6PTA1-F1
#
_entry.id   AF-A0A6N6PTA1-F1
#
_cell.length_a   1.000
_cell.length_b   1.000
_cell.length_c   1.000
_cell.angle_alpha   90.00
_cell.angle_beta   90.00
_cell.angle_gamma   90.00
#
_symmetry.space_group_name_H-M   'P 1'
#
loop_
_entity.id
_entity.type
_entity.pdbx_description
1 polymer ?
#
loop_
_entity_poly.entity_id
_entity_poly.type
_entity_poly.pdbx_seq_one_letter_code
_entity_poly.pdbx_strand_id
1 'polypeptide(L)'
;MNAPSRGAITGNIYSLDTTTGLQHQTMGTMEFHAADGSLASSQSIQNYNTDTYLAAYLAPGTYRVRYVPMMGTLSPQWWPNQTTFGKAADVVVTAGQTVPGLDFFLLPAAPTVLIPAPSFGPSGVPSFALPTTTAGKTYILEFVRTLGDQGWQEVTRAAGDGAPKTLSDAANGDPSRFYRLRME
;
A
#
# COMPACT_ATOMS: atom_id res chain seq x y z
N MET A 1 -28.85 -22.75 30.17
CA MET A 1 -28.29 -22.75 28.80
C MET A 1 -27.42 -21.52 28.70
N ASN A 2 -26.09 -21.66 28.58
CA ASN A 2 -25.20 -20.50 28.56
C ASN A 2 -25.39 -19.76 27.24
N ALA A 3 -25.80 -18.50 27.31
CA ALA A 3 -25.88 -17.64 26.13
C ALA A 3 -24.49 -17.52 25.49
N PRO A 4 -24.40 -17.46 24.15
CA PRO A 4 -23.12 -17.26 23.47
C PRO A 4 -22.47 -15.97 23.98
N SER A 5 -21.18 -16.03 24.31
CA SER A 5 -20.41 -14.90 24.87
C SER A 5 -19.54 -14.18 23.83
N ARG A 6 -19.62 -14.61 22.57
CA ARG A 6 -18.80 -14.12 21.46
C ARG A 6 -19.61 -13.98 20.19
N GLY A 7 -19.23 -13.04 19.33
CA GLY A 7 -19.75 -12.87 17.97
C GLY A 7 -18.71 -13.24 16.91
N ALA A 8 -19.08 -13.01 15.66
CA ALA A 8 -18.22 -13.22 14.51
C ALA A 8 -18.41 -12.13 13.45
N ILE A 9 -17.46 -12.02 12.52
CA ILE A 9 -17.50 -11.18 11.33
C ILE A 9 -17.17 -12.06 10.13
N THR A 10 -17.88 -11.89 9.02
CA THR A 10 -17.60 -12.57 7.75
C THR A 10 -17.73 -11.62 6.56
N GLY A 11 -17.00 -11.93 5.52
CA GLY A 11 -16.94 -11.16 4.28
C GLY A 11 -15.96 -11.81 3.33
N ASN A 12 -15.63 -11.08 2.28
CA ASN A 12 -14.70 -11.49 1.25
C ASN A 12 -13.50 -10.55 1.20
N ILE A 13 -12.34 -11.08 0.86
CA ILE A 13 -11.15 -10.27 0.61
C ILE A 13 -10.80 -10.48 -0.86
N TYR A 14 -10.74 -9.38 -1.60
CA TYR A 14 -10.33 -9.36 -2.99
C TYR A 14 -9.01 -8.60 -3.11
N SER A 15 -8.19 -8.96 -4.07
CA SER A 15 -6.96 -8.24 -4.40
C SER A 15 -6.85 -8.06 -5.90
N LEU A 16 -6.43 -6.87 -6.34
CA LEU A 16 -6.04 -6.66 -7.73
C LEU A 16 -4.52 -6.89 -7.84
N ASP A 17 -4.12 -8.08 -8.25
CA ASP A 17 -2.75 -8.29 -8.73
C ASP A 17 -2.71 -7.87 -10.20
N THR A 18 -2.01 -6.77 -10.50
CA THR A 18 -1.89 -6.24 -11.87
C THR A 18 -1.11 -7.16 -12.80
N THR A 19 -0.45 -8.20 -12.29
CA THR A 19 0.30 -9.17 -13.10
C THR A 19 -0.50 -10.43 -13.44
N THR A 20 -1.51 -10.79 -12.64
CA THR A 20 -2.24 -12.06 -12.78
C THR A 20 -3.76 -11.94 -12.69
N GLY A 21 -4.32 -10.76 -12.40
CA GLY A 21 -5.77 -10.52 -12.22
C GLY A 21 -6.22 -10.60 -10.76
N LEU A 22 -7.53 -10.75 -10.53
CA LEU A 22 -8.06 -11.01 -9.18
C LEU A 22 -7.60 -12.41 -8.73
N GLN A 23 -6.78 -12.47 -7.68
CA GLN A 23 -6.28 -13.73 -7.12
C GLN A 23 -7.10 -14.16 -5.92
N HIS A 24 -7.41 -15.46 -5.83
CA HIS A 24 -8.13 -16.08 -4.71
C HIS A 24 -7.28 -16.30 -3.43
N GLN A 25 -6.12 -15.66 -3.36
CA GLN A 25 -5.14 -15.82 -2.29
C GLN A 25 -5.13 -14.57 -1.41
N THR A 26 -5.78 -14.67 -0.26
CA THR A 26 -5.82 -13.59 0.74
C THR A 26 -5.33 -14.11 2.06
N MET A 27 -4.05 -14.50 2.05
CA MET A 27 -3.30 -14.77 3.26
C MET A 27 -2.91 -13.46 3.95
N GLY A 28 -3.17 -13.38 5.25
CA GLY A 28 -2.88 -12.17 6.01
C GLY A 28 -3.37 -12.25 7.44
N THR A 29 -3.35 -11.10 8.11
CA THR A 29 -3.85 -10.92 9.46
C THR A 29 -5.02 -9.96 9.46
N MET A 30 -6.14 -10.37 10.07
CA MET A 30 -7.25 -9.48 10.37
C MET A 30 -7.03 -8.89 11.77
N GLU A 31 -6.90 -7.58 11.85
CA GLU A 31 -6.70 -6.82 13.08
C GLU A 31 -8.01 -6.11 13.48
N PHE A 32 -8.40 -6.25 14.75
CA PHE A 32 -9.58 -5.64 15.35
C PHE A 32 -9.13 -4.58 16.35
N HIS A 33 -9.33 -3.31 16.00
CA HIS A 33 -8.93 -2.19 16.84
C HIS A 33 -10.13 -1.63 17.59
N ALA A 34 -9.94 -1.30 18.87
CA ALA A 34 -10.93 -0.57 19.65
C ALA A 34 -11.01 0.90 19.20
N ALA A 35 -11.99 1.64 19.72
CA ALA A 35 -12.22 3.04 19.36
C ALA A 35 -11.04 3.98 19.68
N ASP A 36 -10.20 3.61 20.64
CA ASP A 36 -8.97 4.33 21.01
C ASP A 36 -7.75 3.99 20.11
N GLY A 37 -7.92 3.08 19.14
CA GLY A 37 -6.88 2.62 18.23
C GLY A 37 -6.05 1.44 18.75
N SER A 38 -6.25 1.00 19.99
CA SER A 38 -5.54 -0.17 20.54
C SER A 38 -5.96 -1.45 19.84
N LEU A 39 -5.02 -2.38 19.65
CA LEU A 39 -5.30 -3.69 19.07
C LEU A 39 -6.00 -4.56 20.12
N ALA A 40 -7.29 -4.83 19.92
CA ALA A 40 -8.08 -5.65 20.84
C ALA A 40 -7.95 -7.15 20.53
N SER A 41 -7.85 -7.51 19.25
CA SER A 41 -7.66 -8.89 18.80
C SER A 41 -7.05 -8.92 17.40
N SER A 42 -6.41 -10.04 17.05
CA SER A 42 -5.93 -10.30 15.70
C SER A 42 -6.11 -11.77 15.34
N GLN A 43 -6.42 -12.06 14.09
CA GLN A 43 -6.64 -13.42 13.60
C GLN A 43 -5.90 -13.65 12.28
N SER A 44 -5.21 -14.78 12.16
CA SER A 44 -4.60 -15.17 10.89
C SER A 44 -5.67 -15.71 9.94
N ILE A 45 -5.68 -15.19 8.72
CA ILE A 45 -6.50 -15.69 7.61
C ILE A 45 -5.58 -16.48 6.69
N GLN A 46 -5.86 -17.78 6.51
CA GLN A 46 -5.05 -18.71 5.71
C GLN A 46 -5.90 -19.37 4.62
N ASN A 47 -6.50 -18.56 3.76
CA ASN A 47 -7.31 -19.06 2.65
C ASN A 47 -6.50 -19.03 1.34
N TYR A 48 -6.31 -20.21 0.76
CA TYR A 48 -5.57 -20.38 -0.50
C TYR A 48 -6.49 -20.47 -1.73
N ASN A 49 -7.77 -20.83 -1.52
CA ASN A 49 -8.68 -21.23 -2.59
C ASN A 49 -10.04 -20.52 -2.53
N THR A 50 -10.23 -19.58 -1.60
CA THR A 50 -11.50 -18.87 -1.40
C THR A 50 -11.27 -17.45 -0.92
N ASP A 51 -12.08 -16.51 -1.40
CA ASP A 51 -12.03 -15.11 -0.96
C ASP A 51 -12.75 -14.88 0.38
N THR A 52 -13.62 -15.82 0.78
CA THR A 52 -14.46 -15.69 1.96
C THR A 52 -13.69 -16.01 3.24
N TYR A 53 -13.81 -15.17 4.26
CA TYR A 53 -13.26 -15.40 5.59
C TYR A 53 -14.33 -15.44 6.67
N LEU A 54 -14.01 -16.08 7.80
CA LEU A 54 -14.80 -16.00 9.03
C LEU A 54 -13.87 -15.67 10.19
N ALA A 55 -14.03 -14.48 10.75
CA ALA A 55 -13.37 -14.08 11.99
C ALA A 55 -14.31 -14.33 13.18
N ALA A 56 -14.13 -15.47 13.85
CA ALA A 56 -15.00 -15.92 14.94
C ALA A 56 -14.45 -15.54 16.33
N TYR A 57 -15.19 -15.85 17.39
CA TYR A 57 -14.74 -15.70 18.78
C TYR A 57 -14.39 -14.26 19.22
N LEU A 58 -15.02 -13.25 18.62
CA LEU A 58 -14.82 -11.85 18.98
C LEU A 58 -15.65 -11.48 20.21
N ALA A 59 -15.06 -10.75 21.15
CA ALA A 59 -15.82 -10.18 22.26
C ALA A 59 -16.83 -9.16 21.72
N PRO A 60 -18.05 -9.07 22.28
CA PRO A 60 -19.00 -8.03 21.89
C PRO A 60 -18.39 -6.64 22.12
N GLY A 61 -18.56 -5.75 21.16
CA GLY A 61 -17.90 -4.46 21.17
C GLY A 61 -17.97 -3.77 19.81
N THR A 62 -17.44 -2.56 19.75
CA THR A 62 -17.32 -1.79 18.51
C THR A 62 -15.85 -1.76 18.09
N TYR A 63 -15.59 -2.14 16.84
CA TYR A 63 -14.24 -2.25 16.30
C TYR A 63 -14.10 -1.47 15.00
N ARG A 64 -12.87 -1.01 14.73
CA ARG A 64 -12.41 -0.70 13.39
C ARG A 64 -11.51 -1.83 12.92
N VAL A 65 -11.80 -2.37 11.75
CA VAL A 65 -11.17 -3.59 11.27
C VAL A 65 -10.17 -3.25 10.18
N ARG A 66 -8.98 -3.85 10.26
CA ARG A 66 -7.92 -3.71 9.26
C ARG A 66 -7.47 -5.08 8.80
N TYR A 67 -7.33 -5.23 7.50
CA TYR A 67 -6.68 -6.40 6.92
C TYR A 67 -5.23 -6.06 6.55
N VAL A 68 -4.30 -6.89 7.00
CA VAL A 68 -2.87 -6.78 6.70
C VAL A 68 -2.48 -7.99 5.84
N PRO A 69 -2.22 -7.82 4.54
CA PRO A 69 -1.79 -8.92 3.68
C PRO A 69 -0.43 -9.46 4.12
N MET A 70 -0.22 -10.77 3.99
CA MET A 70 1.04 -11.43 4.33
C MET A 70 2.17 -11.06 3.36
N MET A 71 1.83 -10.80 2.09
CA MET A 71 2.78 -10.42 1.05
C MET A 71 2.89 -8.90 0.93
N GLY A 72 4.11 -8.38 0.78
CA GLY A 72 4.39 -6.94 0.74
C GLY A 72 4.02 -6.22 -0.57
N THR A 73 3.40 -6.90 -1.53
CA THR A 73 2.94 -6.31 -2.80
C THR A 73 1.60 -5.61 -2.69
N LEU A 74 0.84 -5.84 -1.61
CA LEU A 74 -0.46 -5.25 -1.34
C LEU A 74 -0.39 -4.34 -0.11
N SER A 75 -1.17 -3.26 -0.10
CA SER A 75 -1.29 -2.37 1.04
C SER A 75 -2.25 -2.93 2.09
N PRO A 76 -1.97 -2.76 3.40
CA PRO A 76 -2.98 -2.96 4.42
C PRO A 76 -4.18 -2.02 4.24
N GLN A 77 -5.38 -2.53 4.44
CA GLN A 77 -6.60 -1.77 4.20
C GLN A 77 -7.51 -1.78 5.43
N TRP A 78 -8.05 -0.61 5.79
CA TRP A 78 -9.10 -0.49 6.80
C TRP A 78 -10.48 -0.60 6.14
N TRP A 79 -11.46 -1.14 6.85
CA TRP A 79 -12.82 -1.21 6.33
C TRP A 79 -13.56 0.15 6.46
N PRO A 80 -14.39 0.57 5.48
CA PRO A 80 -14.60 -0.01 4.15
C PRO A 80 -13.67 0.64 3.12
N ASN A 81 -12.56 -0.02 2.80
CA ASN A 81 -11.55 0.46 1.83
C ASN A 81 -10.95 1.84 2.16
N GLN A 82 -10.63 2.07 3.43
CA GLN A 82 -9.97 3.27 3.94
C GLN A 82 -8.47 3.01 4.18
N THR A 83 -7.64 4.03 3.99
CA THR A 83 -6.18 3.91 4.16
C THR A 83 -5.70 4.23 5.59
N THR A 84 -6.60 4.69 6.46
CA THR A 84 -6.26 5.13 7.82
C THR A 84 -7.33 4.75 8.83
N PHE A 85 -6.92 4.50 10.07
CA PHE A 85 -7.82 4.24 11.20
C PHE A 85 -8.87 5.33 11.36
N GLY A 86 -8.49 6.61 11.25
CA GLY A 86 -9.39 7.75 11.47
C GLY A 86 -10.57 7.82 10.52
N LYS A 87 -10.44 7.23 9.32
CA LYS A 87 -11.51 7.18 8.30
C LYS A 87 -12.28 5.86 8.30
N ALA A 88 -11.78 4.84 8.99
CA ALA A 88 -12.43 3.54 9.07
C ALA A 88 -13.80 3.65 9.74
N ALA A 89 -14.77 2.88 9.27
CA ALA A 89 -16.10 2.85 9.87
C ALA A 89 -16.15 1.84 11.02
N ASP A 90 -17.03 2.12 11.96
CA ASP A 90 -17.23 1.31 13.15
C ASP A 90 -18.08 0.07 12.83
N VAL A 91 -17.68 -1.06 13.42
CA VAL A 91 -18.30 -2.38 13.21
C VAL A 91 -18.72 -2.92 14.57
N VAL A 92 -20.02 -3.07 14.77
CA VAL A 92 -20.59 -3.55 16.03
C VAL A 92 -20.71 -5.07 16.01
N VAL A 93 -20.00 -5.73 16.93
CA VAL A 93 -20.08 -7.17 17.16
C VAL A 93 -20.99 -7.43 18.36
N THR A 94 -22.00 -8.27 18.15
CA THR A 94 -22.93 -8.71 19.19
C THR A 94 -22.72 -10.20 19.47
N ALA A 95 -22.86 -10.60 20.74
CA ALA A 95 -22.71 -12.00 21.12
C ALA A 95 -23.75 -12.89 20.41
N GLY A 96 -23.33 -14.04 19.90
CA GLY A 96 -24.18 -14.97 19.17
C GLY A 96 -24.59 -14.53 17.77
N GLN A 97 -24.07 -13.41 17.26
CA GLN A 97 -24.34 -12.91 15.92
C GLN A 97 -23.08 -12.96 15.05
N THR A 98 -23.30 -13.17 13.76
CA THR A 98 -22.28 -13.01 12.72
C THR A 98 -22.61 -11.77 11.91
N VAL A 99 -21.71 -10.79 11.88
CA VAL A 99 -21.83 -9.60 11.03
C VAL A 99 -21.36 -9.96 9.62
N PRO A 100 -22.22 -9.93 8.60
CA PRO A 100 -21.84 -10.26 7.24
C PRO A 100 -21.38 -9.02 6.45
N GLY A 101 -20.75 -9.24 5.29
CA GLY A 101 -20.50 -8.20 4.28
C GLY A 101 -19.36 -7.23 4.62
N LEU A 102 -18.44 -7.61 5.51
CA LEU A 102 -17.19 -6.85 5.68
C LEU A 102 -16.20 -7.20 4.57
N ASP A 103 -16.51 -6.74 3.36
CA ASP A 103 -15.66 -6.99 2.22
C ASP A 103 -14.48 -6.02 2.16
N PHE A 104 -13.31 -6.53 1.76
CA PHE A 104 -12.09 -5.77 1.53
C PHE A 104 -11.68 -5.85 0.07
N PHE A 105 -11.22 -4.72 -0.48
CA PHE A 105 -10.55 -4.67 -1.77
C PHE A 105 -9.14 -4.10 -1.57
N LEU A 106 -8.15 -4.97 -1.66
CA LEU A 106 -6.76 -4.62 -1.42
C LEU A 106 -6.17 -3.92 -2.63
N LEU A 107 -5.58 -2.75 -2.37
CA LEU A 107 -4.87 -1.98 -3.36
C LEU A 107 -3.41 -2.44 -3.43
N PRO A 108 -2.76 -2.34 -4.59
CA PRO A 108 -1.31 -2.49 -4.69
C PRO A 108 -0.59 -1.62 -3.67
N ALA A 109 0.53 -2.11 -3.14
CA ALA A 109 1.43 -1.28 -2.36
C ALA A 109 1.83 -0.07 -3.21
N ALA A 110 1.67 1.14 -2.68
CA ALA A 110 2.27 2.31 -3.31
C ALA A 110 3.77 2.01 -3.49
N PRO A 111 4.38 2.29 -4.65
CA PRO A 111 5.81 2.10 -4.80
C PRO A 111 6.50 2.92 -3.72
N THR A 112 7.15 2.25 -2.76
CA THR A 112 7.98 2.90 -1.74
C THR A 112 9.27 3.37 -2.36
N VAL A 113 9.17 4.24 -3.36
CA VAL A 113 10.33 4.95 -3.90
C VAL A 113 10.26 6.31 -3.22
N LEU A 114 10.92 6.41 -2.07
CA LEU A 114 11.35 7.71 -1.59
C LEU A 114 12.25 8.27 -2.69
N ILE A 115 11.80 9.35 -3.34
CA ILE A 115 12.65 10.14 -4.22
C ILE A 115 13.31 11.15 -3.29
N PRO A 116 14.54 10.91 -2.80
CA PRO A 116 15.21 11.90 -1.98
C PRO A 116 15.43 13.18 -2.79
N ALA A 117 15.56 14.30 -2.07
CA ALA A 117 15.95 15.55 -2.67
C ALA A 117 17.24 15.35 -3.51
N PRO A 118 17.38 16.04 -4.65
CA PRO A 118 18.61 15.98 -5.43
C PRO A 118 19.80 16.36 -4.55
N SER A 119 20.89 15.62 -4.72
CA SER A 119 22.20 16.05 -4.21
C SER A 119 23.01 16.63 -5.35
N PHE A 120 23.65 17.76 -5.11
CA PHE A 120 24.57 18.40 -6.05
C PHE A 120 25.99 18.04 -5.62
N GLY A 121 26.72 17.32 -6.48
CA GLY A 121 28.14 17.04 -6.24
C GLY A 121 29.01 18.30 -6.42
N PRO A 122 30.31 18.25 -6.11
CA PRO A 122 31.25 19.36 -6.31
C PRO A 122 31.29 19.90 -7.75
N SER A 123 30.92 19.06 -8.72
CA SER A 123 30.79 19.41 -10.13
C SER A 123 29.51 20.16 -10.50
N GLY A 124 28.58 20.38 -9.56
CA GLY A 124 27.29 21.01 -9.81
C GLY A 124 26.27 20.12 -10.53
N VAL A 125 26.60 18.85 -10.76
CA VAL A 125 25.71 17.86 -11.40
C VAL A 125 24.64 17.42 -10.39
N PRO A 126 23.34 17.58 -10.69
CA PRO A 126 22.28 17.04 -9.84
C PRO A 126 22.22 15.51 -9.99
N SER A 127 22.15 14.83 -8.86
CA SER A 127 22.01 13.38 -8.77
C SER A 127 20.86 13.00 -7.85
N PHE A 128 20.11 11.99 -8.27
CA PHE A 128 18.94 11.46 -7.59
C PHE A 128 19.20 10.00 -7.24
N ALA A 129 19.44 9.74 -5.96
CA ALA A 129 19.71 8.39 -5.47
C ALA A 129 18.40 7.69 -5.12
N LEU A 130 18.06 6.60 -5.82
CA LEU A 130 16.98 5.71 -5.45
C LEU A 130 17.56 4.62 -4.54
N PRO A 131 17.28 4.64 -3.22
CA PRO A 131 17.86 3.66 -2.29
C PRO A 131 17.35 2.25 -2.56
N THR A 132 16.19 2.10 -3.20
CA THR A 132 15.65 0.81 -3.65
C THR A 132 14.81 1.05 -4.89
N THR A 133 14.95 0.18 -5.89
CA THR A 133 14.11 0.19 -7.09
C THR A 133 13.17 -1.01 -7.12
N THR A 134 12.03 -0.88 -7.79
CA THR A 134 11.07 -1.96 -7.96
C THR A 134 11.42 -2.76 -9.21
N ALA A 135 11.60 -4.08 -9.08
CA ALA A 135 11.89 -4.96 -10.21
C ALA A 135 10.80 -4.85 -11.30
N GLY A 136 11.22 -4.68 -12.55
CA GLY A 136 10.31 -4.56 -13.70
C GLY A 136 9.70 -3.17 -13.91
N LYS A 137 10.06 -2.18 -13.08
CA LYS A 137 9.71 -0.76 -13.29
C LYS A 137 10.81 -0.02 -14.05
N THR A 138 10.46 1.07 -14.71
CA THR A 138 11.43 1.98 -15.32
C THR A 138 11.38 3.34 -14.64
N TYR A 139 12.53 3.83 -14.21
CA TYR A 139 12.69 5.14 -13.59
C TYR A 139 13.24 6.10 -14.63
N ILE A 140 12.60 7.25 -14.79
CA ILE A 140 12.94 8.23 -15.82
C ILE A 140 13.15 9.57 -15.13
N LEU A 141 14.36 10.12 -15.24
CA LEU A 141 14.68 11.48 -14.85
C LEU A 141 14.31 12.41 -16.00
N GLU A 142 13.48 13.40 -15.73
CA GLU A 142 13.02 14.37 -16.72
C GLU A 142 13.25 15.80 -16.23
N PHE A 143 13.39 16.74 -17.17
CA PHE A 143 13.51 18.16 -16.86
C PHE A 143 12.61 19.05 -17.72
N VAL A 144 12.32 20.23 -17.19
CA VAL A 144 11.78 21.38 -17.92
C VAL A 144 12.65 22.60 -17.64
N ARG A 145 12.64 23.60 -18.52
CA ARG A 145 13.45 24.82 -18.33
C ARG A 145 12.68 25.89 -17.58
N THR A 146 11.35 25.87 -17.71
CA THR A 146 10.44 26.70 -16.95
C THR A 146 9.32 25.84 -16.37
N LEU A 147 8.76 26.25 -15.22
CA LEU A 147 7.60 25.55 -14.63
C LEU A 147 6.32 25.68 -15.47
N GLY A 148 6.30 26.55 -16.50
CA GLY A 148 5.19 26.68 -17.45
C GLY A 148 5.27 25.73 -18.64
N ASP A 149 6.43 25.09 -18.86
CA ASP A 149 6.63 24.19 -20.00
C ASP A 149 5.71 22.97 -19.87
N GLN A 150 4.98 22.64 -20.94
CA GLN A 150 4.06 21.50 -20.97
C GLN A 150 4.74 20.17 -21.35
N GLY A 151 5.99 20.23 -21.83
CA GLY A 151 6.74 19.08 -22.35
C GLY A 151 7.99 18.79 -21.53
N TRP A 152 7.91 17.80 -20.65
CA TRP A 152 9.06 17.29 -19.90
C TRP A 152 10.00 16.53 -20.82
N GLN A 153 11.29 16.88 -20.81
CA GLN A 153 12.33 16.24 -21.59
C GLN A 153 13.04 15.18 -20.76
N GLU A 154 13.19 13.98 -21.30
CA GLU A 154 13.94 12.93 -20.65
C GLU A 154 15.44 13.22 -20.63
N VAL A 155 16.04 13.05 -19.46
CA VAL A 155 17.49 13.13 -19.22
C VAL A 155 18.10 11.72 -19.33
N THR A 156 17.57 10.78 -18.55
CA THR A 156 18.07 9.41 -18.47
C THR A 156 17.02 8.49 -17.86
N ARG A 157 17.17 7.18 -18.09
CA ARG A 157 16.30 6.15 -17.51
C ARG A 157 17.10 4.97 -16.97
N ALA A 158 16.54 4.30 -15.96
CA ALA A 158 17.11 3.12 -15.35
C ALA A 158 16.03 2.06 -15.11
N ALA A 159 16.33 0.80 -15.44
CA ALA A 159 15.48 -0.32 -15.06
C ALA A 159 15.58 -0.55 -13.54
N GLY A 160 14.44 -0.73 -12.91
CA GLY A 160 14.35 -1.20 -11.54
C GLY A 160 14.53 -2.70 -11.50
N ASP A 161 15.43 -3.14 -10.63
CA ASP A 161 15.85 -4.54 -10.46
C ASP A 161 15.92 -4.95 -8.98
N GLY A 162 15.40 -4.12 -8.08
CA GLY A 162 15.56 -4.32 -6.64
C GLY A 162 16.77 -3.61 -6.05
N ALA A 163 17.77 -3.25 -6.86
CA ALA A 163 19.00 -2.63 -6.39
C ALA A 163 18.89 -1.09 -6.34
N PRO A 164 19.75 -0.41 -5.55
CA PRO A 164 19.88 1.04 -5.60
C PRO A 164 20.28 1.53 -6.99
N LYS A 165 19.71 2.64 -7.44
CA LYS A 165 20.07 3.31 -8.71
C LYS A 165 20.35 4.78 -8.46
N THR A 166 21.25 5.37 -9.26
CA THR A 166 21.47 6.81 -9.25
C THR A 166 21.25 7.34 -10.66
N LEU A 167 20.35 8.31 -10.80
CA LEU A 167 20.11 9.02 -12.05
C LEU A 167 20.73 10.42 -11.92
N SER A 168 21.45 10.88 -12.94
CA SER A 168 22.12 12.18 -12.92
C SER A 168 21.98 12.88 -14.27
N ASP A 169 21.96 14.21 -14.22
CA ASP A 169 21.98 15.05 -15.42
C ASP A 169 23.42 15.46 -15.73
N ALA A 170 24.09 14.70 -16.60
CA ALA A 170 25.48 14.95 -16.99
C ALA A 170 25.64 16.16 -17.93
N ALA A 171 24.55 16.83 -18.33
CA ALA A 171 24.64 18.01 -19.19
C ALA A 171 25.16 19.20 -18.39
N ASN A 172 26.44 19.52 -18.58
CA ASN A 172 27.07 20.72 -18.00
C ASN A 172 26.43 21.99 -18.57
N GLY A 173 25.81 22.81 -17.72
CA GLY A 173 25.76 24.25 -17.94
C GLY A 173 24.42 24.89 -18.31
N ASP A 174 23.27 24.29 -18.00
CA ASP A 174 21.97 24.98 -18.14
C ASP A 174 21.40 25.33 -16.76
N PRO A 175 21.59 26.55 -16.24
CA PRO A 175 21.28 26.90 -14.84
C PRO A 175 19.77 26.98 -14.53
N SER A 176 18.89 26.76 -15.51
CA SER A 176 17.44 26.84 -15.35
C SER A 176 16.79 25.52 -15.72
N ARG A 177 16.91 24.52 -14.85
CA ARG A 177 16.22 23.23 -15.00
C ARG A 177 15.47 22.87 -13.73
N PHE A 178 14.23 22.45 -13.90
CA PHE A 178 13.41 21.82 -12.86
C PHE A 178 13.30 20.35 -13.17
N TYR A 179 13.48 19.52 -12.16
CA TYR A 179 13.55 18.06 -12.33
C TYR A 179 12.35 17.38 -11.71
N ARG A 180 11.96 16.26 -12.31
CA ARG A 180 11.10 15.26 -11.67
C ARG A 180 11.61 13.87 -12.00
N LEU A 181 11.28 12.93 -11.13
CA LEU A 181 11.49 11.52 -11.39
C LEU A 181 10.13 10.85 -11.61
N ARG A 182 9.99 10.14 -12.73
CA ARG A 182 8.78 9.41 -13.10
C ARG A 182 9.05 7.91 -13.08
N MET A 183 8.06 7.13 -12.68
CA MET A 183 8.14 5.67 -12.67
C MET A 183 7.05 5.11 -13.59
N GLU A 184 7.42 4.17 -14.45
CA GLU A 184 6.54 3.40 -15.34
C GLU A 184 6.53 1.92 -14.93
#